data_AF-A0A841EMB2-F1
#
_entry.id   AF-A0A841EMB2-F1
#
_cell.length_a   1.000
_cell.length_b   1.000
_cell.length_c   1.000
_cell.angle_alpha   90.00
_cell.angle_beta   90.00
_cell.angle_gamma   90.00
#
_symmetry.space_group_name_H-M   'P 1'
#
loop_
_entity.id
_entity.type
_entity.pdbx_description
1 polymer ?
#
loop_
_entity_poly.entity_id
_entity_poly.type
_entity_poly.pdbx_seq_one_letter_code
_entity_poly.pdbx_strand_id
1 'polypeptide(L)'
;MSLSTESSFNTTLVSSSFEQQDEDFTYEVAFRRWLVREIEEQRLTPAQAIERFNFHPNNGYTLIHKWRLKYAGEMVLSLPEMTFQEKQDLALLQARTKELEKQLEQAKIYNIALNTLIDVAEEKLKINIRKKPGARQ
;
A
#
# COMPACT_ATOMS: atom_id res chain seq x y z
N MET A 1 -31.51 -37.55 0.22
CA MET A 1 -31.56 -36.50 -0.82
C MET A 1 -30.49 -35.47 -0.47
N SER A 2 -29.37 -35.56 -1.15
CA SER A 2 -28.22 -34.66 -1.08
C SER A 2 -28.48 -33.40 -1.91
N LEU A 3 -28.22 -32.23 -1.34
CA LEU A 3 -28.11 -30.97 -2.10
C LEU A 3 -26.64 -30.55 -2.08
N SER A 4 -26.02 -30.74 -3.22
CA SER A 4 -24.74 -30.14 -3.61
C SER A 4 -24.95 -28.65 -3.81
N THR A 5 -24.11 -27.82 -3.19
CA THR A 5 -23.91 -26.45 -3.66
C THR A 5 -22.43 -26.27 -3.91
N GLU A 6 -22.14 -26.07 -5.19
CA GLU A 6 -20.84 -25.79 -5.77
C GLU A 6 -20.21 -24.56 -5.11
N SER A 7 -18.98 -24.71 -4.64
CA SER A 7 -18.06 -23.59 -4.46
C SER A 7 -16.79 -23.94 -5.22
N SER A 8 -16.85 -23.70 -6.53
CA SER A 8 -15.71 -23.72 -7.44
C SER A 8 -14.72 -22.63 -7.01
N PHE A 9 -13.87 -22.95 -6.04
CA PHE A 9 -12.61 -22.24 -5.88
C PHE A 9 -11.76 -22.65 -7.07
N ASN A 10 -11.60 -21.70 -8.00
CA ASN A 10 -10.62 -21.74 -9.08
C ASN A 10 -9.25 -22.05 -8.48
N THR A 11 -8.95 -23.34 -8.40
CA THR A 11 -7.62 -23.86 -8.13
C THR A 11 -6.86 -23.55 -9.40
N THR A 12 -6.17 -22.42 -9.39
CA THR A 12 -5.22 -22.05 -10.43
C THR A 12 -4.30 -23.25 -10.61
N LEU A 13 -4.50 -23.94 -11.73
CA LEU A 13 -3.67 -25.01 -12.27
C LEU A 13 -2.26 -24.44 -12.50
N VAL A 14 -1.46 -24.36 -11.44
CA VAL A 14 0.01 -24.21 -11.51
C VAL A 14 0.61 -25.57 -11.17
N SER A 15 0.11 -26.65 -11.77
CA SER A 15 0.63 -28.00 -11.49
C SER A 15 0.85 -28.87 -12.72
N SER A 16 0.41 -28.44 -13.92
CA SER A 16 0.62 -29.23 -15.14
C SER A 16 1.74 -28.71 -16.05
N SER A 17 2.37 -27.57 -15.71
CA SER A 17 3.44 -26.98 -16.56
C SER A 17 4.81 -26.90 -15.87
N PHE A 18 4.93 -27.27 -14.59
CA PHE A 18 6.20 -27.27 -13.86
C PHE A 18 6.77 -28.68 -13.65
N GLU A 19 6.36 -29.65 -14.46
CA GLU A 19 7.01 -30.96 -14.53
C GLU A 19 8.21 -30.90 -15.48
N GLN A 20 9.23 -30.13 -15.11
CA GLN A 20 10.53 -30.25 -15.76
C GLN A 20 11.61 -30.25 -14.69
N GLN A 21 11.91 -31.47 -14.21
CA GLN A 21 13.21 -31.74 -13.64
C GLN A 21 14.20 -31.69 -14.80
N ASP A 22 15.06 -30.67 -14.84
CA ASP A 22 16.29 -30.75 -15.64
C ASP A 22 17.10 -31.97 -15.19
N GLU A 23 17.85 -32.57 -16.11
CA GLU A 23 18.71 -33.76 -15.89
C GLU A 23 19.68 -33.61 -14.70
N ASP A 24 19.91 -32.37 -14.22
CA ASP A 24 20.77 -32.03 -13.07
C ASP A 24 20.02 -31.84 -11.73
N PHE A 25 18.73 -32.22 -11.62
CA PHE A 25 17.88 -31.95 -10.44
C PHE A 25 17.75 -30.44 -10.12
N THR A 26 17.88 -29.59 -11.14
CA THR A 26 17.77 -28.14 -10.98
C THR A 26 16.34 -27.68 -11.26
N TYR A 27 15.62 -27.29 -10.20
CA TYR A 27 14.31 -26.63 -10.34
C TYR A 27 14.39 -25.42 -11.27
N GLU A 28 13.38 -25.18 -12.10
CA GLU A 28 13.35 -24.03 -13.00
C GLU A 28 13.51 -22.70 -12.24
N VAL A 29 14.25 -21.75 -12.81
CA VAL A 29 14.48 -20.43 -12.18
C VAL A 29 13.17 -19.69 -11.93
N ALA A 30 12.20 -19.79 -12.84
CA ALA A 30 10.88 -19.19 -12.70
C ALA A 30 10.12 -19.77 -11.50
N PHE A 31 10.16 -21.10 -11.33
CA PHE A 31 9.55 -21.78 -10.18
C PHE A 31 10.13 -21.28 -8.86
N ARG A 32 11.47 -21.23 -8.76
CA ARG A 32 12.16 -20.78 -7.54
C ARG A 32 11.78 -19.35 -7.18
N ARG A 33 11.74 -18.47 -8.17
CA ARG A 33 11.35 -17.05 -7.98
C ARG A 33 9.88 -16.92 -7.56
N TRP A 34 8.98 -17.66 -8.21
CA TRP A 34 7.57 -17.69 -7.85
C TRP A 34 7.36 -18.22 -6.42
N LEU A 35 8.00 -19.34 -6.07
CA LEU A 35 7.85 -19.94 -4.74
C LEU A 35 8.34 -19.01 -3.64
N VAL A 36 9.48 -18.35 -3.84
CA VAL A 36 9.99 -17.38 -2.87
C VAL A 36 9.03 -16.19 -2.74
N ARG A 37 8.46 -15.70 -3.86
CA ARG A 37 7.47 -14.63 -3.84
C ARG A 37 6.23 -15.00 -3.02
N GLU A 38 5.69 -16.20 -3.22
CA GLU A 38 4.53 -16.69 -2.45
C GLU A 38 4.81 -16.80 -0.94
N ILE A 39 6.05 -17.13 -0.57
CA ILE A 39 6.50 -17.21 0.82
C ILE A 39 6.65 -15.82 1.46
N GLU A 40 7.25 -14.86 0.74
CA GLU A 40 7.40 -13.48 1.23
C GLU A 40 6.04 -12.75 1.32
N GLU A 41 5.12 -13.03 0.39
CA GLU A 41 3.74 -12.50 0.41
C GLU A 41 2.84 -13.23 1.42
N GLN A 42 3.40 -14.11 2.26
CA GLN A 42 2.75 -14.87 3.33
C GLN A 42 1.54 -15.71 2.90
N ARG A 43 1.41 -16.01 1.60
CA ARG A 43 0.35 -16.89 1.06
C ARG A 43 0.68 -18.36 1.25
N LEU A 44 1.97 -18.69 1.31
CA LEU A 44 2.44 -20.06 1.47
C LEU A 44 3.54 -20.12 2.53
N THR A 45 3.38 -20.99 3.54
CA THR A 45 4.46 -21.23 4.49
C THR A 45 5.50 -22.20 3.92
N PRO A 46 6.78 -22.12 4.32
CA PRO A 46 7.79 -23.07 3.88
C PRO A 46 7.43 -24.53 4.19
N ALA A 47 6.73 -24.78 5.29
CA ALA A 47 6.24 -26.10 5.66
C ALA A 47 5.16 -26.61 4.68
N GLN A 48 4.20 -25.76 4.33
CA GLN A 48 3.17 -26.08 3.32
C GLN A 48 3.79 -26.26 1.93
N ALA A 49 4.85 -25.52 1.59
CA ALA A 49 5.58 -25.73 0.34
C ALA A 49 6.25 -27.12 0.28
N ILE A 50 6.84 -27.57 1.40
CA ILE A 50 7.47 -28.90 1.52
C ILE A 50 6.46 -30.01 1.31
N GLU A 51 5.29 -29.89 1.95
CA GLU A 51 4.18 -30.84 1.81
C GLU A 51 3.59 -30.83 0.39
N ARG A 52 3.33 -29.64 -0.17
CA ARG A 52 2.65 -29.48 -1.47
C ARG A 52 3.50 -29.89 -2.66
N PHE A 53 4.81 -29.66 -2.59
CA PHE A 53 5.75 -29.96 -3.68
C PHE A 53 6.64 -31.18 -3.42
N ASN A 54 6.34 -31.96 -2.37
CA ASN A 54 7.09 -33.17 -1.98
C ASN A 54 8.61 -32.94 -1.84
N PHE A 55 9.02 -31.80 -1.27
CA PHE A 55 10.42 -31.61 -0.94
C PHE A 55 10.83 -32.55 0.21
N HIS A 56 12.08 -33.01 0.21
CA HIS A 56 12.58 -33.80 1.34
C HIS A 56 12.52 -32.95 2.62
N PRO A 57 11.92 -33.41 3.74
CA PRO A 57 11.69 -32.58 4.93
C PRO A 57 12.94 -31.85 5.46
N ASN A 58 14.08 -32.55 5.53
CA ASN A 58 15.33 -31.93 6.00
C ASN A 58 16.03 -31.03 4.96
N ASN A 59 16.03 -31.39 3.68
CA ASN A 59 16.74 -30.63 2.63
C ASN A 59 15.89 -29.47 2.07
N GLY A 60 14.55 -29.60 2.13
CA GLY A 60 13.59 -28.63 1.60
C GLY A 60 13.70 -27.27 2.28
N TYR A 61 13.79 -27.25 3.62
CA TYR A 61 13.99 -25.99 4.35
C TYR A 61 15.30 -25.29 3.95
N THR A 62 16.40 -26.03 3.85
CA THR A 62 17.71 -25.48 3.45
C THR A 62 17.69 -24.97 2.01
N LEU A 63 17.01 -25.69 1.11
CA LEU A 63 16.88 -25.33 -0.30
C LEU A 63 16.06 -24.06 -0.48
N ILE A 64 14.90 -23.96 0.16
CA ILE A 64 14.05 -22.78 0.16
C ILE A 64 14.80 -21.60 0.77
N HIS A 65 15.52 -21.79 1.88
CA HIS A 65 16.33 -20.73 2.49
C HIS A 65 17.41 -20.19 1.54
N LYS A 66 18.11 -21.07 0.81
CA LYS A 66 19.09 -20.65 -0.22
C LYS A 66 18.43 -19.86 -1.36
N TRP A 67 17.23 -20.26 -1.79
CA TRP A 67 16.50 -19.52 -2.82
C TRP A 67 16.00 -18.16 -2.32
N ARG A 68 15.55 -18.08 -1.06
CA ARG A 68 15.21 -16.82 -0.41
C ARG A 68 16.42 -15.88 -0.41
N LEU A 69 17.59 -16.32 0.05
CA LEU A 69 18.80 -15.48 0.04
C LEU A 69 19.20 -15.01 -1.37
N LYS A 70 19.02 -15.87 -2.39
CA LYS A 70 19.39 -15.55 -3.78
C LYS A 70 18.43 -14.55 -4.44
N TYR A 71 17.12 -14.68 -4.19
CA TYR A 71 16.11 -13.91 -4.91
C TYR A 71 15.46 -12.80 -4.08
N ALA A 72 15.63 -12.78 -2.75
CA ALA A 72 15.06 -11.75 -1.84
C ALA A 72 15.40 -10.32 -2.28
N GLY A 73 16.63 -10.08 -2.73
CA GLY A 73 17.05 -8.74 -3.18
C GLY A 73 16.54 -8.34 -4.56
N GLU A 74 16.16 -9.30 -5.40
CA GLU A 74 15.65 -9.03 -6.76
C GLU A 74 14.12 -8.89 -6.80
N MET A 75 13.41 -9.29 -5.75
CA MET A 75 11.97 -9.22 -5.73
C MET A 75 11.49 -7.80 -5.45
N VAL A 76 10.85 -7.21 -6.44
CA VAL A 76 9.91 -6.11 -6.23
C VAL A 76 8.70 -6.72 -5.51
N LEU A 77 8.73 -6.70 -4.18
CA LEU A 77 7.57 -7.08 -3.37
C LEU A 77 6.43 -6.12 -3.72
N SER A 78 5.30 -6.66 -4.19
CA SER A 78 4.09 -5.86 -4.29
C SER A 78 3.69 -5.45 -2.88
N LEU A 79 3.47 -4.14 -2.66
CA LEU A 79 3.02 -3.66 -1.36
C LEU A 79 1.78 -4.45 -0.92
N PRO A 80 1.69 -4.87 0.34
CA PRO A 80 0.53 -5.60 0.83
C PRO A 80 -0.73 -4.77 0.57
N GLU A 81 -1.82 -5.45 0.21
CA GLU A 81 -3.10 -4.78 0.06
C GLU A 81 -3.52 -4.19 1.40
N MET A 82 -3.86 -2.90 1.38
CA MET A 82 -4.34 -2.19 2.56
C MET A 82 -5.57 -2.89 3.13
N THR A 83 -5.54 -3.15 4.45
CA THR A 83 -6.63 -3.80 5.17
C THR A 83 -7.90 -2.94 5.13
N PHE A 84 -9.05 -3.55 5.39
CA PHE A 84 -10.33 -2.83 5.41
C PHE A 84 -10.38 -1.72 6.47
N GLN A 85 -9.70 -1.91 7.60
CA GLN A 85 -9.61 -0.90 8.67
C GLN A 85 -8.77 0.30 8.20
N GLU A 86 -7.59 0.04 7.65
CA GLU A 86 -6.71 1.10 7.13
C GLU A 86 -7.38 1.90 6.00
N LYS A 87 -8.18 1.24 5.14
CA LYS A 87 -8.96 1.93 4.10
C LYS A 87 -10.01 2.88 4.68
N GLN A 88 -10.68 2.46 5.76
CA GLN A 88 -11.66 3.32 6.43
C GLN A 88 -10.99 4.50 7.14
N ASP A 89 -9.88 4.27 7.83
CA ASP A 89 -9.13 5.32 8.51
C ASP A 89 -8.62 6.36 7.50
N LEU A 90 -8.13 5.90 6.34
CA LEU A 90 -7.71 6.78 5.24
C LEU A 90 -8.88 7.64 4.74
N ALA A 91 -10.06 7.05 4.56
CA ALA A 91 -11.25 7.80 4.15
C ALA A 91 -11.66 8.88 5.18
N LEU A 92 -11.61 8.54 6.48
CA LEU A 92 -11.88 9.49 7.57
C LEU A 92 -10.84 10.63 7.61
N LEU A 93 -9.55 10.29 7.44
CA LEU A 93 -8.47 11.26 7.36
C LEU A 93 -8.66 12.21 6.18
N GLN A 94 -8.96 11.69 4.98
CA GLN A 94 -9.23 12.50 3.79
C GLN A 94 -10.41 13.46 3.98
N ALA A 95 -11.49 13.00 4.61
CA ALA A 95 -12.64 13.84 4.91
C ALA A 95 -12.26 15.00 5.85
N ARG A 96 -11.46 14.74 6.88
CA ARG A 96 -10.95 15.77 7.79
C ARG A 96 -10.05 16.77 7.08
N THR A 97 -9.12 16.29 6.26
CA THR A 97 -8.21 17.16 5.50
C THR A 97 -8.99 18.11 4.60
N LYS A 98 -10.00 17.61 3.88
CA LYS A 98 -10.84 18.42 3.00
C LYS A 98 -11.62 19.49 3.76
N GLU A 99 -12.14 19.15 4.94
CA GLU A 99 -12.84 20.12 5.79
C GLU A 99 -11.89 21.22 6.30
N LEU A 100 -10.68 20.83 6.72
CA LEU A 100 -9.66 21.78 7.17
C LEU A 100 -9.20 22.72 6.04
N GLU A 101 -9.02 22.18 4.83
CA GLU A 101 -8.67 22.98 3.64
C GLU A 101 -9.74 24.03 3.35
N LYS A 102 -11.02 23.64 3.40
CA LYS A 102 -12.15 24.55 3.20
C LYS A 102 -12.19 25.66 4.25
N GLN A 103 -11.95 25.35 5.52
CA GLN A 103 -11.89 26.36 6.59
C GLN A 103 -10.71 27.33 6.38
N LEU A 104 -9.57 26.82 5.94
CA LEU A 104 -8.39 27.62 5.63
C LEU A 104 -8.62 28.56 4.43
N GLU A 105 -9.29 28.08 3.39
CA GLU A 105 -9.70 28.92 2.25
C GLU A 105 -10.67 30.03 2.68
N GLN A 106 -11.68 29.70 3.48
CA GLN A 106 -12.63 30.69 3.99
C GLN A 106 -11.93 31.77 4.83
N ALA A 107 -11.02 31.37 5.73
CA ALA A 107 -10.25 32.30 6.54
C ALA A 107 -9.37 33.21 5.69
N LYS A 108 -8.74 32.69 4.63
CA LYS A 108 -7.95 33.48 3.67
C LYS A 108 -8.81 34.50 2.94
N ILE A 109 -9.95 34.08 2.39
CA ILE A 109 -10.88 34.98 1.68
C ILE A 109 -11.38 36.08 2.63
N TYR A 110 -11.77 35.70 3.84
CA TYR A 110 -12.22 36.65 4.86
C TYR A 110 -11.13 37.67 5.21
N ASN A 111 -9.89 37.22 5.39
CA ASN A 111 -8.75 38.10 5.68
C ASN A 111 -8.49 39.09 4.53
N ILE A 112 -8.52 38.61 3.28
CA ILE A 112 -8.37 39.46 2.10
C ILE A 112 -9.50 40.48 2.03
N ALA A 113 -10.76 40.04 2.17
CA ALA A 113 -11.92 40.91 2.13
C ALA A 113 -11.83 42.01 3.21
N LEU A 114 -11.47 41.66 4.44
CA LEU A 114 -11.26 42.63 5.51
C LEU A 114 -10.17 43.65 5.18
N ASN A 115 -9.01 43.19 4.70
CA ASN A 115 -7.94 44.10 4.31
C ASN A 115 -8.37 45.04 3.17
N THR A 116 -9.06 44.52 2.15
CA THR A 116 -9.57 45.35 1.06
C THR A 116 -10.63 46.35 1.52
N LEU A 117 -11.50 45.98 2.47
CA LEU A 117 -12.48 46.89 3.05
C LEU A 117 -11.81 48.00 3.84
N ILE A 118 -10.74 47.67 4.58
CA ILE A 118 -9.90 48.66 5.27
C ILE A 118 -9.32 49.63 4.24
N ASP A 119 -8.70 49.13 3.17
CA ASP A 119 -8.09 49.99 2.13
C ASP A 119 -9.12 50.96 1.52
N VAL A 120 -10.33 50.46 1.18
CA VAL A 120 -11.42 51.30 0.64
C VAL A 120 -11.89 52.34 1.67
N ALA A 121 -12.01 51.96 2.94
CA ALA A 121 -12.41 52.88 4.00
C ALA A 121 -11.37 53.98 4.23
N GLU A 122 -10.07 53.64 4.22
CA GLU A 122 -9.00 54.63 4.35
C GLU A 122 -8.97 55.60 3.16
N GLU A 123 -9.18 55.10 1.94
CA GLU A 123 -9.20 55.91 0.72
C GLU A 123 -10.41 56.85 0.64
N LYS A 124 -11.62 56.33 0.87
CA LYS A 124 -12.88 57.06 0.64
C LYS A 124 -13.30 57.91 1.84
N LEU A 125 -13.11 57.41 3.05
CA LEU A 125 -13.56 58.06 4.29
C LEU A 125 -12.42 58.83 5.00
N LYS A 126 -11.16 58.71 4.53
CA LYS A 126 -9.97 59.36 5.10
C LYS A 126 -9.74 59.10 6.60
N ILE A 127 -10.31 58.02 7.12
CA ILE A 127 -10.07 57.50 8.46
C ILE A 127 -8.82 56.61 8.45
N ASN A 128 -7.94 56.75 9.44
CA ASN A 128 -6.74 55.90 9.55
C ASN A 128 -7.09 54.72 10.47
N ILE A 129 -7.20 53.52 9.93
CA ILE A 129 -7.61 52.32 10.66
C ILE A 129 -6.37 51.44 10.95
N ARG A 130 -5.43 51.37 10.01
CA ARG A 130 -4.20 50.59 10.17
C ARG A 130 -3.17 51.32 11.03
N LYS A 131 -2.50 50.59 11.93
CA LYS A 131 -1.35 51.13 12.68
C LYS A 131 -0.21 51.46 11.72
N LYS A 132 0.35 52.68 11.81
CA LYS A 132 1.51 53.08 10.98
C LYS A 132 2.74 52.21 11.31
N PRO A 133 3.42 51.63 10.30
CA PRO A 133 4.64 50.84 10.49
C PRO A 133 5.78 51.78 10.91
N GLY A 134 5.93 52.01 12.21
CA GLY A 134 6.93 52.93 12.75
C GLY A 134 6.68 53.45 14.16
N ALA A 135 5.47 53.29 14.71
CA ALA A 135 5.24 53.57 16.13
C ALA A 135 5.91 52.46 16.98
N ARG A 136 7.21 52.64 17.25
CA ARG A 136 8.00 51.88 18.23
C ARG A 136 7.24 51.87 19.56
N GLN A 137 7.20 50.70 20.21
CA GLN A 137 6.80 50.59 21.62
C GLN A 137 7.79 51.34 22.51
#